data_AF-A0A7X5VQ43-F1
#
_entry.id   AF-A0A7X5VQ43-F1
#
_cell.length_a   1.000
_cell.length_b   1.000
_cell.length_c   1.000
_cell.angle_alpha   90.00
_cell.angle_beta   90.00
_cell.angle_gamma   90.00
#
_symmetry.space_group_name_H-M   'P 1'
#
loop_
_entity.id
_entity.type
_entity.pdbx_description
1 polymer ?
#
loop_
_entity_poly.entity_id
_entity_poly.type
_entity_poly.pdbx_seq_one_letter_code
_entity_poly.pdbx_strand_id
1 'polypeptide(L)'
;LIGKTADELGASEYYRYLGECDGLGPDPSRPQPYVGATPPTVDPQRLLPLYRAFESAGNAGLLRSAATPSLGGWGPVLARCVMASEFGLDVDLGDVARRAEMSADRFLFSESNGRLLATVRPADRERFEACFEGLPLALVGKVDARARLKLSFGDQSHAWSSADLSRAFKETLGDD
;
A
#
# COMPACT_ATOMS: atom_id res chain seq x y z
N LEU A 1 -5.09 5.23 -6.36
CA LEU A 1 -4.07 5.42 -5.31
C LEU A 1 -3.97 6.90 -5.03
N ILE A 2 -4.16 7.28 -3.77
CA ILE A 2 -4.12 8.66 -3.31
C ILE A 2 -2.84 8.86 -2.48
N GLY A 3 -2.17 9.99 -2.65
CA GLY A 3 -0.95 10.35 -1.92
C GLY A 3 0.35 9.98 -2.63
N LYS A 4 1.47 10.29 -1.99
CA LYS A 4 2.82 10.02 -2.50
C LYS A 4 3.57 9.08 -1.55
N THR A 5 4.31 8.13 -2.11
CA THR A 5 5.26 7.30 -1.35
C THR A 5 6.62 7.98 -1.27
N ALA A 6 7.22 7.99 -0.08
CA ALA A 6 8.60 8.41 0.16
C ALA A 6 9.45 7.20 0.57
N ASP A 7 10.78 7.33 0.53
CA ASP A 7 11.68 6.30 1.05
C ASP A 7 11.74 6.39 2.59
N GLU A 8 10.66 5.94 3.23
CA GLU A 8 10.41 6.02 4.67
C GLU A 8 10.28 4.60 5.25
N LEU A 9 11.36 3.83 5.17
CA LEU A 9 11.46 2.45 5.67
C LEU A 9 12.11 2.34 7.05
N GLY A 10 12.54 3.45 7.65
CA GLY A 10 13.11 3.46 8.99
C GLY A 10 12.13 2.88 10.01
N ALA A 11 12.57 1.89 10.77
CA ALA A 11 11.79 1.10 11.72
C ALA A 11 10.55 0.42 11.09
N SER A 12 10.58 0.12 9.78
CA SER A 12 9.48 -0.56 9.09
C SER A 12 9.45 -2.06 9.35
N GLU A 13 8.27 -2.67 9.15
CA GLU A 13 8.10 -4.12 9.19
C GLU A 13 8.92 -4.85 8.14
N TYR A 14 9.15 -4.23 6.97
CA TYR A 14 9.96 -4.85 5.92
C TYR A 14 11.41 -4.99 6.33
N TYR A 15 11.96 -3.96 6.94
CA TYR A 15 13.31 -3.98 7.47
C TYR A 15 13.46 -4.94 8.67
N ARG A 16 12.45 -5.00 9.55
CA ARG A 16 12.37 -6.04 10.59
C ARG A 16 12.39 -7.45 9.98
N TYR A 17 11.56 -7.69 8.96
CA TYR A 17 11.46 -8.97 8.26
C TYR A 17 12.77 -9.39 7.58
N LEU A 18 13.49 -8.45 6.94
CA LEU A 18 14.81 -8.74 6.36
C LEU A 18 15.83 -9.16 7.44
N GLY A 19 15.81 -8.49 8.60
CA GLY A 19 16.65 -8.89 9.73
C GLY A 19 16.36 -10.31 10.21
N GLU A 20 15.09 -10.68 10.34
CA GLU A 20 14.67 -12.03 10.72
C GLU A 20 15.10 -13.08 9.69
N CYS A 21 14.98 -12.79 8.39
CA CYS A 21 15.43 -13.67 7.31
C CYS A 21 16.94 -13.94 7.38
N ASP A 22 17.72 -12.97 7.83
CA ASP A 22 19.17 -13.09 8.02
C ASP A 22 19.55 -13.71 9.38
N GLY A 23 18.58 -14.17 10.17
CA GLY A 23 18.80 -14.75 11.49
C GLY A 23 19.15 -13.72 12.57
N LEU A 24 18.93 -12.45 12.29
CA LEU A 24 19.20 -11.32 13.17
C LEU A 24 17.91 -10.96 13.91
N GLY A 25 17.53 -11.85 14.84
CA GLY A 25 16.35 -11.68 15.68
C GLY A 25 16.48 -10.54 16.70
N PRO A 26 15.39 -10.21 17.42
CA PRO A 26 15.34 -9.09 18.34
C PRO A 26 16.13 -9.39 19.63
N ASP A 27 17.46 -9.31 19.57
CA ASP A 27 18.31 -9.25 20.75
C ASP A 27 18.34 -7.79 21.25
N PRO A 28 17.65 -7.45 22.36
CA PRO A 28 17.60 -6.08 22.86
C PRO A 28 18.96 -5.56 23.37
N SER A 29 19.96 -6.44 23.50
CA SER A 29 21.32 -6.09 23.94
C SER A 29 22.27 -5.70 22.80
N ARG A 30 21.84 -5.79 21.53
CA ARG A 30 22.68 -5.52 20.36
C ARG A 30 22.05 -4.46 19.45
N PRO A 31 22.88 -3.71 18.69
CA PRO A 31 22.37 -2.86 17.62
C PRO A 31 21.55 -3.72 16.66
N GLN A 32 20.29 -3.32 16.44
CA GLN A 32 19.41 -4.01 15.52
C GLN A 32 19.84 -3.68 14.08
N PRO A 33 20.21 -4.68 13.26
CA PRO A 33 20.47 -4.46 11.85
C PRO A 33 19.17 -4.09 11.13
N TYR A 34 19.30 -3.55 9.93
CA TYR A 34 18.18 -3.17 9.08
C TYR A 34 17.23 -2.09 9.61
N VAL A 35 17.39 -1.50 10.81
CA VAL A 35 16.48 -0.45 11.31
C VAL A 35 16.25 0.68 10.30
N GLY A 36 17.28 1.08 9.55
CA GLY A 36 17.19 2.20 8.61
C GLY A 36 17.19 3.57 9.31
N ALA A 37 17.38 4.64 8.54
CA ALA A 37 17.61 5.98 9.09
C ALA A 37 16.42 6.96 8.90
N THR A 38 15.41 6.56 8.13
CA THR A 38 14.36 7.48 7.66
C THR A 38 12.99 6.92 8.03
N PRO A 39 12.51 7.12 9.28
CA PRO A 39 11.18 6.69 9.68
C PRO A 39 10.08 7.53 9.01
N PRO A 40 8.85 7.02 8.92
CA PRO A 40 7.73 7.77 8.36
C PRO A 40 7.39 8.99 9.20
N THR A 41 7.22 10.14 8.53
CA THR A 41 6.87 11.41 9.19
C THR A 41 5.47 11.89 8.78
N VAL A 42 4.86 12.72 9.63
CA VAL A 42 3.54 13.31 9.37
C VAL A 42 3.69 14.82 9.20
N ASP A 43 3.14 15.34 8.10
CA ASP A 43 3.03 16.77 7.83
C ASP A 43 1.54 17.11 7.67
N PRO A 44 0.87 17.63 8.71
CA PRO A 44 -0.55 17.92 8.66
C PRO A 44 -0.93 18.95 7.61
N GLN A 45 -0.10 19.99 7.42
CA GLN A 45 -0.41 21.08 6.47
C GLN A 45 -0.45 20.54 5.04
N ARG A 46 0.46 19.63 4.71
CA ARG A 46 0.48 18.96 3.41
C ARG A 46 -0.61 17.91 3.25
N LEU A 47 -0.96 17.18 4.31
CA LEU A 47 -1.85 16.02 4.22
C LEU A 47 -3.34 16.37 4.38
N LEU A 48 -3.68 17.43 5.14
CA LEU A 48 -5.06 17.82 5.39
C LEU A 48 -5.87 18.06 4.10
N PRO A 49 -5.37 18.77 3.07
CA PRO A 49 -6.11 18.95 1.82
C PRO A 49 -6.49 17.62 1.16
N LEU A 50 -5.59 16.63 1.19
CA LEU A 50 -5.82 15.30 0.64
C LEU A 50 -6.90 14.53 1.41
N TYR A 51 -6.91 14.62 2.74
CA TYR A 51 -7.97 14.01 3.55
C TYR A 51 -9.33 14.71 3.36
N ARG A 52 -9.36 16.04 3.17
CA ARG A 52 -10.61 16.78 2.86
C ARG A 52 -11.17 16.46 1.49
N ALA A 53 -10.31 16.26 0.49
CA ALA A 53 -10.70 15.76 -0.82
C ALA A 53 -11.32 14.35 -0.72
N PHE A 54 -10.68 13.46 0.04
CA PHE A 54 -11.17 12.11 0.28
C PHE A 54 -12.52 12.10 1.03
N GLU A 55 -12.66 12.93 2.07
CA GLU A 55 -13.92 13.13 2.79
C GLU A 55 -15.03 13.62 1.85
N SER A 56 -14.75 14.62 1.01
CA SER A 56 -15.69 15.14 0.01
C SER A 56 -16.16 14.06 -0.96
N ALA A 57 -15.23 13.24 -1.47
CA ALA A 57 -15.56 12.13 -2.36
C ALA A 57 -16.42 11.05 -1.66
N GLY A 58 -16.16 10.79 -0.38
CA GLY A 58 -16.97 9.90 0.46
C GLY A 58 -18.39 10.44 0.66
N ASN A 59 -18.52 11.71 1.03
CA ASN A 59 -19.81 12.38 1.24
C ASN A 59 -20.64 12.46 -0.05
N ALA A 60 -20.00 12.55 -1.21
CA ALA A 60 -20.64 12.51 -2.52
C ALA A 60 -21.04 11.09 -2.97
N GLY A 61 -20.76 10.04 -2.18
CA GLY A 61 -21.12 8.66 -2.47
C GLY A 61 -20.32 8.03 -3.63
N LEU A 62 -19.11 8.52 -3.88
CA LEU A 62 -18.28 8.08 -5.02
C LEU A 62 -17.44 6.84 -4.71
N LEU A 63 -17.11 6.62 -3.44
CA LEU A 63 -16.27 5.51 -2.99
C LEU A 63 -17.03 4.18 -2.99
N ARG A 64 -16.40 3.12 -3.51
CA ARG A 64 -16.88 1.74 -3.42
C ARG A 64 -16.18 0.93 -2.34
N SER A 65 -14.90 1.19 -2.14
CA SER A 65 -14.13 0.70 -1.00
C SER A 65 -12.92 1.62 -0.79
N ALA A 66 -12.35 1.58 0.40
CA ALA A 66 -11.09 2.24 0.69
C ALA A 66 -10.28 1.44 1.71
N ALA A 67 -8.95 1.56 1.63
CA ALA A 67 -8.01 0.99 2.58
C ALA A 67 -6.81 1.92 2.74
N THR A 68 -6.10 1.84 3.86
CA THR A 68 -4.85 2.58 4.08
C THR A 68 -3.68 1.60 4.15
N PRO A 69 -2.57 1.85 3.45
CA PRO A 69 -1.30 1.22 3.80
C PRO A 69 -0.97 1.55 5.25
N SER A 70 -0.39 0.58 5.94
CA SER A 70 0.04 0.69 7.32
C SER A 70 1.40 0.03 7.44
N LEU A 71 1.64 -0.68 8.54
CA LEU A 71 2.69 -1.67 8.68
C LEU A 71 2.86 -2.53 7.42
N GLY A 72 4.08 -2.54 6.88
CA GLY A 72 4.49 -3.23 5.66
C GLY A 72 4.07 -2.61 4.33
N GLY A 73 3.39 -1.45 4.32
CA GLY A 73 3.17 -0.66 3.10
C GLY A 73 2.09 -1.18 2.13
N TRP A 74 2.29 -0.95 0.83
CA TRP A 74 1.35 -1.27 -0.25
C TRP A 74 1.13 -2.77 -0.44
N GLY A 75 2.18 -3.60 -0.30
CA GLY A 75 2.07 -5.05 -0.52
C GLY A 75 1.01 -5.70 0.37
N PRO A 76 1.16 -5.64 1.71
CA PRO A 76 0.20 -6.23 2.64
C PRO A 76 -1.20 -5.64 2.58
N VAL A 77 -1.38 -4.34 2.31
CA VAL A 77 -2.73 -3.77 2.18
C VAL A 77 -3.45 -4.29 0.92
N LEU A 78 -2.75 -4.40 -0.22
CA LEU A 78 -3.31 -4.98 -1.43
C LEU A 78 -3.68 -6.45 -1.23
N ALA A 79 -2.79 -7.22 -0.60
CA ALA A 79 -3.05 -8.61 -0.24
C ALA A 79 -4.28 -8.73 0.67
N ARG A 80 -4.37 -7.92 1.74
CA ARG A 80 -5.54 -7.90 2.64
C ARG A 80 -6.84 -7.56 1.93
N CYS A 81 -6.84 -6.62 1.00
CA CYS A 81 -8.03 -6.32 0.20
C CYS A 81 -8.52 -7.54 -0.61
N VAL A 82 -7.60 -8.32 -1.20
CA VAL A 82 -7.93 -9.53 -1.95
C VAL A 82 -8.36 -10.68 -1.02
N MET A 83 -7.73 -10.84 0.15
CA MET A 83 -8.12 -11.87 1.13
C MET A 83 -9.50 -11.59 1.74
N ALA A 84 -9.83 -10.31 1.98
CA ALA A 84 -11.07 -9.90 2.63
C ALA A 84 -12.29 -9.86 1.68
N SER A 85 -12.12 -10.24 0.41
CA SER A 85 -13.19 -10.19 -0.58
C SER A 85 -13.18 -11.40 -1.51
N GLU A 86 -14.25 -11.59 -2.27
CA GLU A 86 -14.31 -12.56 -3.37
C GLU A 86 -13.72 -12.01 -4.68
N PHE A 87 -13.20 -10.79 -4.65
CA PHE A 87 -12.65 -10.09 -5.80
C PHE A 87 -11.11 -10.07 -5.78
N GLY A 88 -10.52 -9.88 -6.95
CA GLY A 88 -9.11 -9.64 -7.13
C GLY A 88 -8.77 -8.20 -7.43
N LEU A 89 -7.47 -7.96 -7.57
CA LEU A 89 -6.90 -6.69 -7.98
C LEU A 89 -5.89 -6.93 -9.10
N ASP A 90 -5.99 -6.18 -10.19
CA ASP A 90 -4.97 -6.08 -11.22
C ASP A 90 -4.40 -4.66 -11.17
N VAL A 91 -3.19 -4.53 -10.60
CA VAL A 91 -2.60 -3.26 -10.19
C VAL A 91 -1.22 -3.10 -10.82
N ASP A 92 -0.96 -1.92 -11.36
CA ASP A 92 0.33 -1.45 -11.84
C ASP A 92 0.77 -0.23 -11.02
N LEU A 93 1.95 -0.32 -10.42
CA LEU A 93 2.56 0.72 -9.60
C LEU A 93 3.76 1.40 -10.27
N GLY A 94 4.06 1.06 -11.54
CA GLY A 94 5.19 1.57 -12.30
C GLY A 94 5.23 3.09 -12.42
N ASP A 95 4.08 3.71 -12.72
CA ASP A 95 3.99 5.15 -13.00
C ASP A 95 3.41 5.99 -11.84
N VAL A 96 3.37 5.42 -10.63
CA VAL A 96 2.79 6.12 -9.47
C VAL A 96 3.76 7.18 -8.95
N ALA A 97 3.22 8.37 -8.65
CA ALA A 97 3.98 9.48 -8.10
C ALA A 97 4.78 9.11 -6.83
N ARG A 98 6.09 9.39 -6.87
CA ARG A 98 7.05 9.15 -5.78
C ARG A 98 7.67 10.47 -5.33
N ARG A 99 8.16 10.55 -4.09
CA ARG A 99 8.92 11.73 -3.62
C ARG A 99 10.40 11.69 -4.01
N ALA A 100 10.91 10.51 -4.33
CA ALA A 100 12.27 10.27 -4.80
C ALA A 100 12.31 9.00 -5.67
N GLU A 101 13.35 8.87 -6.47
CA GLU A 101 13.67 7.60 -7.14
C GLU A 101 13.93 6.52 -6.10
N MET A 102 13.29 5.36 -6.26
CA MET A 102 13.40 4.23 -5.35
C MET A 102 13.10 2.93 -6.09
N SER A 103 13.66 1.83 -5.59
CA SER A 103 13.41 0.48 -6.11
C SER A 103 11.98 0.01 -5.82
N ALA A 104 11.57 -1.04 -6.54
CA ALA A 104 10.21 -1.60 -6.45
C ALA A 104 9.86 -2.06 -5.03
N ASP A 105 10.78 -2.75 -4.37
CA ASP A 105 10.62 -3.21 -2.99
C ASP A 105 10.45 -2.04 -2.03
N ARG A 106 11.28 -0.99 -2.14
CA ARG A 106 11.15 0.19 -1.29
C ARG A 106 9.82 0.91 -1.48
N PHE A 107 9.36 1.04 -2.72
CA PHE A 107 8.05 1.61 -2.99
C PHE A 107 6.92 0.74 -2.41
N LEU A 108 6.99 -0.57 -2.59
CA LEU A 108 5.97 -1.53 -2.18
C LEU A 108 5.85 -1.59 -0.65
N PHE A 109 6.96 -1.49 0.07
CA PHE A 109 7.00 -1.73 1.51
C PHE A 109 7.16 -0.46 2.37
N SER A 110 7.41 0.71 1.76
CA SER A 110 7.45 1.98 2.48
C SER A 110 6.17 2.23 3.28
N GLU A 111 6.32 2.75 4.50
CA GLU A 111 5.25 3.00 5.47
C GLU A 111 4.85 4.49 5.54
N SER A 112 5.13 5.28 4.49
CA SER A 112 4.73 6.68 4.39
C SER A 112 3.27 6.96 4.78
N ASN A 113 3.05 8.04 5.54
CA ASN A 113 1.73 8.53 5.93
C ASN A 113 0.99 9.25 4.79
N GLY A 114 -0.33 9.38 4.92
CA GLY A 114 -1.15 10.16 3.98
C GLY A 114 -1.39 9.48 2.63
N ARG A 115 -1.41 8.14 2.63
CA ARG A 115 -1.68 7.31 1.45
C ARG A 115 -2.97 6.54 1.64
N LEU A 116 -3.76 6.42 0.59
CA LEU A 116 -5.03 5.69 0.59
C LEU A 116 -5.19 4.91 -0.72
N LEU A 117 -5.74 3.70 -0.63
CA LEU A 117 -6.30 2.98 -1.76
C LEU A 117 -7.80 3.21 -1.77
N ALA A 118 -8.36 3.52 -2.94
CA ALA A 118 -9.79 3.68 -3.12
C ALA A 118 -10.21 3.01 -4.43
N THR A 119 -11.41 2.44 -4.44
CA THR A 119 -12.07 1.98 -5.67
C THR A 119 -13.32 2.81 -5.92
N VAL A 120 -13.61 3.04 -7.19
CA VAL A 120 -14.80 3.77 -7.66
C VAL A 120 -15.42 3.04 -8.84
N ARG A 121 -16.69 3.32 -9.13
CA ARG A 121 -17.29 2.84 -10.39
C ARG A 121 -16.63 3.56 -11.57
N PRO A 122 -16.45 2.90 -12.73
CA PRO A 122 -15.94 3.57 -13.92
C PRO A 122 -16.72 4.84 -14.30
N ALA A 123 -18.05 4.83 -14.13
CA ALA A 123 -18.91 5.99 -14.41
C ALA A 123 -18.73 7.16 -13.43
N ASP A 124 -18.18 6.92 -12.25
CA ASP A 124 -17.92 7.96 -11.24
C ASP A 124 -16.46 8.46 -11.27
N ARG A 125 -15.63 7.92 -12.17
CA ARG A 125 -14.20 8.19 -12.22
C ARG A 125 -13.89 9.68 -12.33
N GLU A 126 -14.45 10.37 -13.33
CA GLU A 126 -14.16 11.78 -13.58
C GLU A 126 -14.58 12.66 -12.39
N ARG A 127 -15.76 12.38 -11.82
CA ARG A 127 -16.25 13.08 -10.62
C ARG A 127 -15.34 12.85 -9.42
N PHE A 128 -14.80 11.65 -9.27
CA PHE A 128 -13.85 11.33 -8.22
C PHE A 128 -12.51 12.02 -8.44
N GLU A 129 -11.96 11.97 -9.65
CA GLU A 129 -10.70 12.64 -10.01
C GLU A 129 -10.78 14.15 -9.79
N ALA A 130 -11.93 14.77 -10.09
CA ALA A 130 -12.18 16.19 -9.83
C ALA A 130 -12.10 16.57 -8.33
N CYS A 131 -12.43 15.66 -7.40
CA CYS A 131 -12.25 15.93 -5.96
C CYS A 131 -10.78 16.08 -5.56
N PHE A 132 -9.85 15.57 -6.37
CA PHE A 132 -8.41 15.57 -6.11
C PHE A 132 -7.64 16.46 -7.10
N GLU A 133 -8.30 17.44 -7.73
CA GLU A 133 -7.61 18.36 -8.63
C GLU A 133 -6.43 19.06 -7.93
N GLY A 134 -5.25 19.02 -8.56
CA GLY A 134 -4.01 19.53 -7.98
C GLY A 134 -3.43 18.69 -6.83
N LEU A 135 -4.06 17.57 -6.47
CA LEU A 135 -3.61 16.67 -5.42
C LEU A 135 -3.06 15.35 -6.00
N PRO A 136 -2.15 14.65 -5.30
CA PRO A 136 -1.59 13.39 -5.78
C PRO A 136 -2.63 12.27 -5.86
N LEU A 137 -3.02 11.91 -7.08
CA LEU A 137 -3.93 10.82 -7.38
C LEU A 137 -3.42 10.06 -8.62
N ALA A 138 -3.47 8.73 -8.57
CA ALA A 138 -3.15 7.86 -9.70
C ALA A 138 -4.19 6.76 -9.86
N LEU A 139 -4.65 6.54 -11.09
CA LEU A 139 -5.35 5.31 -11.45
C LEU A 139 -4.30 4.21 -11.62
N VAL A 140 -4.33 3.22 -10.74
CA VAL A 140 -3.30 2.16 -10.66
C VAL A 140 -3.79 0.81 -11.14
N GLY A 141 -5.02 0.72 -11.63
CA GLY A 141 -5.57 -0.57 -12.06
C GLY A 141 -7.06 -0.70 -11.83
N LYS A 142 -7.49 -1.95 -11.63
CA LYS A 142 -8.92 -2.32 -11.56
C LYS A 142 -9.17 -3.50 -10.62
N VAL A 143 -10.40 -3.61 -10.18
CA VAL A 143 -10.92 -4.80 -9.51
C VAL A 143 -11.15 -5.90 -10.56
N ASP A 144 -10.68 -7.12 -10.28
CA ASP A 144 -10.87 -8.32 -11.10
C ASP A 144 -11.96 -9.20 -10.43
N ALA A 145 -12.74 -9.93 -11.23
CA ALA A 145 -13.71 -10.91 -10.71
C ALA A 145 -13.02 -12.20 -10.23
N ARG A 146 -11.76 -12.43 -10.62
CA ARG A 146 -10.95 -13.54 -10.14
C ARG A 146 -10.34 -13.17 -8.79
N ALA A 147 -10.52 -13.99 -7.76
CA ALA A 147 -9.92 -13.81 -6.44
C ALA A 147 -8.38 -14.00 -6.44
N ARG A 148 -7.66 -13.05 -7.04
CA ARG A 148 -6.20 -13.02 -7.14
C ARG A 148 -5.67 -11.59 -7.05
N LEU A 149 -4.46 -11.43 -6.55
CA LEU A 149 -3.69 -10.19 -6.67
C LEU A 149 -2.72 -10.34 -7.84
N LYS A 150 -2.84 -9.51 -8.87
CA LYS A 150 -1.81 -9.29 -9.89
C LYS A 150 -1.19 -7.92 -9.65
N LEU A 151 0.12 -7.89 -9.52
CA LEU A 151 0.89 -6.68 -9.26
C LEU A 151 2.00 -6.54 -10.31
N SER A 152 2.09 -5.37 -10.91
CA SER A 152 3.15 -5.00 -11.84
C SER A 152 3.90 -3.76 -11.36
N PHE A 153 5.19 -3.70 -11.67
CA PHE A 153 6.05 -2.56 -11.42
C PHE A 153 7.16 -2.53 -12.48
N GLY A 154 7.08 -1.57 -13.40
CA GLY A 154 7.97 -1.58 -14.58
C GLY A 154 7.82 -2.89 -15.36
N ASP A 155 8.93 -3.54 -15.67
CA ASP A 155 8.94 -4.81 -16.42
C ASP A 155 8.63 -6.05 -15.56
N GLN A 156 8.47 -5.89 -14.24
CA GLN A 156 8.21 -7.00 -13.32
C GLN A 156 6.70 -7.18 -13.13
N SER A 157 6.23 -8.43 -13.14
CA SER A 157 4.83 -8.77 -12.87
C SER A 157 4.71 -10.08 -12.09
N HIS A 158 3.91 -10.07 -11.04
CA HIS A 158 3.67 -11.19 -10.15
C HIS A 158 2.18 -11.38 -9.91
N ALA A 159 1.76 -12.61 -9.62
CA ALA A 159 0.38 -12.90 -9.27
C ALA A 159 0.27 -13.97 -8.18
N TRP A 160 -0.65 -13.77 -7.25
CA TRP A 160 -0.94 -14.68 -6.14
C TRP A 160 -2.45 -14.91 -6.05
N SER A 161 -2.87 -16.15 -5.78
CA SER A 161 -4.27 -16.43 -5.51
C SER A 161 -4.67 -15.92 -4.12
N SER A 162 -5.95 -15.59 -3.92
CA SER A 162 -6.47 -15.24 -2.59
C SER A 162 -6.24 -16.37 -1.57
N ALA A 163 -6.29 -17.63 -2.02
CA ALA A 163 -6.03 -18.80 -1.20
C ALA A 163 -4.56 -18.86 -0.72
N ASP A 164 -3.60 -18.61 -1.60
CA ASP A 164 -2.17 -18.60 -1.23
C ASP A 164 -1.85 -17.46 -0.26
N LEU A 165 -2.39 -16.26 -0.52
CA LEU A 165 -2.25 -15.11 0.37
C LEU A 165 -2.84 -15.41 1.76
N SER A 166 -4.03 -15.99 1.79
CA SER A 166 -4.72 -16.35 3.04
C SER A 166 -3.97 -17.42 3.82
N ARG A 167 -3.38 -18.40 3.13
CA ARG A 167 -2.56 -19.45 3.76
C ARG A 167 -1.32 -18.83 4.38
N ALA A 168 -0.54 -18.07 3.61
CA ALA A 168 0.69 -17.42 4.09
C ALA A 168 0.41 -16.47 5.28
N PHE A 169 -0.70 -15.75 5.27
CA PHE A 169 -1.09 -14.89 6.39
C PHE A 169 -1.45 -15.68 7.65
N LYS A 170 -2.08 -16.86 7.50
CA LYS A 170 -2.51 -17.69 8.64
C LYS A 170 -1.38 -18.54 9.23
N GLU A 171 -0.34 -18.85 8.45
CA GLU A 171 0.82 -19.62 8.92
C GLU A 171 1.49 -19.01 10.15
N THR A 172 1.46 -17.67 10.28
CA THR A 172 2.04 -16.96 11.44
C THR A 172 1.08 -16.78 12.61
N LEU A 173 -0.20 -17.16 12.45
CA LEU A 173 -1.25 -17.10 13.48
C LEU A 173 -1.54 -18.46 14.11
N GLY A 174 -0.94 -19.53 13.57
CA GLY A 174 -1.03 -20.86 14.14
C GLY A 174 -0.01 -21.01 15.27
N ASP A 175 -0.49 -21.08 16.51
CA ASP A 175 0.17 -21.79 17.59
C ASP A 175 -0.44 -23.21 17.65
N ASP A 176 0.41 -24.25 17.63
CA ASP A 176 0.17 -25.69 17.93
C ASP A 176 -1.13 -26.40 17.45
#